data_AF-A0A3D3VQA0-F1
#
_entry.id   AF-A0A3D3VQA0-F1
#
_cell.length_a   1.000
_cell.length_b   1.000
_cell.length_c   1.000
_cell.angle_alpha   90.00
_cell.angle_beta   90.00
_cell.angle_gamma   90.00
#
_symmetry.space_group_name_H-M   'P 1'
#
loop_
_entity.id
_entity.type
_entity.pdbx_description
1 polymer ?
#
loop_
_entity_poly.entity_id
_entity_poly.type
_entity_poly.pdbx_seq_one_letter_code
_entity_poly.pdbx_strand_id
1 'polypeptide(L)'
;MSSPDKLDEIFRMQDLLNKKIGVDLAHLTPDEKTKWALNYSRAMSQELAELIDSFPWKWWAKYQKIDEQNARVEIVDLFHFLVSMAQTMGMTAQDIYDGYVKKNEVNHKRQDSGYVVKDHADSKHI
;
A
#
# COMPACT_ATOMS: atom_id res chain seq x y z
N MET A 1 9.47 -16.10 -24.11
CA MET A 1 9.54 -14.92 -23.22
C MET A 1 8.92 -15.36 -21.90
N SER A 2 9.59 -15.17 -20.76
CA SER A 2 8.97 -15.48 -19.47
C SER A 2 7.80 -14.52 -19.24
N SER A 3 6.75 -14.97 -18.57
CA SER A 3 5.71 -14.07 -18.09
C SER A 3 6.34 -12.99 -17.19
N PRO A 4 5.83 -11.74 -17.22
CA PRO A 4 6.26 -10.71 -16.28
C PRO A 4 6.07 -11.20 -14.83
N ASP A 5 6.91 -10.72 -13.92
CA ASP A 5 6.67 -10.93 -12.48
C ASP A 5 5.30 -10.35 -12.09
N LYS A 6 4.67 -10.95 -11.07
CA LYS A 6 3.32 -10.54 -10.65
C LYS A 6 3.31 -9.09 -10.17
N LEU A 7 4.36 -8.62 -9.49
CA LEU A 7 4.42 -7.26 -8.97
C LEU A 7 4.63 -6.25 -10.11
N ASP A 8 5.50 -6.57 -11.08
CA ASP A 8 5.65 -5.77 -12.29
C ASP A 8 4.32 -5.64 -13.05
N GLU A 9 3.59 -6.75 -13.18
CA GLU A 9 2.30 -6.76 -13.87
C GLU A 9 1.25 -5.95 -13.10
N ILE A 10 1.22 -6.01 -11.77
CA ILE A 10 0.37 -5.16 -10.93
C ILE A 10 0.66 -3.68 -11.18
N PHE A 11 1.93 -3.27 -11.14
CA PHE A 11 2.31 -1.88 -11.37
C PHE A 11 1.94 -1.42 -12.78
N ARG A 12 2.14 -2.28 -13.78
CA ARG A 12 1.75 -2.01 -15.17
C ARG A 12 0.23 -1.85 -15.31
N MET A 13 -0.57 -2.77 -14.74
CA MET A 13 -2.03 -2.68 -14.78
C MET A 13 -2.54 -1.43 -14.06
N GLN A 14 -1.92 -1.06 -12.94
CA GLN A 14 -2.32 0.14 -12.20
C GLN A 14 -1.99 1.42 -12.95
N ASP A 15 -0.82 1.51 -13.59
CA ASP A 15 -0.46 2.65 -14.43
C ASP A 15 -1.46 2.84 -15.58
N LEU A 16 -1.84 1.74 -16.24
CA LEU A 16 -2.87 1.76 -17.29
C LEU A 16 -4.23 2.21 -16.77
N LEU A 17 -4.64 1.73 -15.59
CA LEU A 17 -5.90 2.11 -14.98
C LEU A 17 -5.90 3.61 -14.61
N ASN A 18 -4.83 4.10 -13.97
CA ASN A 18 -4.67 5.51 -13.62
C ASN A 18 -4.77 6.40 -14.87
N LYS A 19 -4.05 6.06 -15.94
CA LYS A 19 -4.12 6.78 -17.22
C LYS A 19 -5.53 6.76 -17.82
N LYS A 20 -6.23 5.62 -17.74
CA LYS A 20 -7.61 5.48 -18.23
C LYS A 20 -8.59 6.41 -17.50
N ILE A 21 -8.35 6.71 -16.23
CA ILE A 21 -9.18 7.64 -15.44
C ILE A 21 -8.64 9.09 -15.44
N GLY A 22 -7.69 9.41 -16.33
CA GLY A 22 -7.16 10.76 -16.49
C GLY A 22 -6.08 11.16 -15.50
N VAL A 23 -5.42 10.17 -14.88
CA VAL A 23 -4.33 10.37 -13.91
C VAL A 23 -3.02 9.86 -14.50
N ASP A 24 -2.14 10.78 -14.91
CA ASP A 24 -0.78 10.43 -15.35
C ASP A 24 0.22 10.75 -14.25
N LEU A 25 0.83 9.71 -13.68
CA LEU A 25 1.75 9.82 -12.54
C LEU A 25 3.23 9.88 -12.95
N ALA A 26 3.56 9.73 -14.24
CA ALA A 26 4.95 9.58 -14.66
C ALA A 26 5.75 10.91 -14.64
N HIS A 27 5.07 12.07 -14.77
CA HIS A 27 5.72 13.38 -14.93
C HIS A 27 5.12 14.46 -14.02
N LEU A 28 4.92 14.15 -12.74
CA LEU A 28 4.32 15.09 -11.78
C LEU A 28 5.29 16.18 -11.31
N THR A 29 4.80 17.42 -11.29
CA THR A 29 5.42 18.53 -10.52
C THR A 29 5.35 18.26 -9.01
N PRO A 30 6.15 18.94 -8.18
CA PRO A 30 6.07 18.80 -6.72
C PRO A 30 4.68 19.07 -6.13
N ASP A 31 3.95 20.05 -6.67
CA ASP A 31 2.60 20.38 -6.23
C ASP A 31 1.61 19.27 -6.61
N GLU A 32 1.74 18.69 -7.80
CA GLU A 32 0.90 17.57 -8.21
C GLU A 32 1.21 16.29 -7.43
N LYS A 33 2.49 16.01 -7.12
CA LYS A 33 2.87 14.92 -6.21
C LYS A 33 2.20 15.10 -4.86
N THR A 34 2.24 16.31 -4.30
CA THR A 34 1.58 16.63 -3.02
C THR A 34 0.07 16.39 -3.11
N LYS A 35 -0.57 16.87 -4.17
CA LYS A 35 -2.01 16.67 -4.42
C LYS A 35 -2.37 15.18 -4.47
N TRP A 36 -1.65 14.39 -5.27
CA TRP A 36 -1.95 12.97 -5.44
C TRP A 36 -1.63 12.15 -4.21
N ALA A 37 -0.53 12.45 -3.50
CA ALA A 37 -0.25 11.83 -2.21
C ALA A 37 -1.38 12.08 -1.21
N LEU A 38 -1.90 13.31 -1.12
CA LEU A 38 -3.05 13.61 -0.25
C LEU A 38 -4.33 12.89 -0.70
N ASN A 39 -4.58 12.80 -2.01
CA ASN A 39 -5.77 12.11 -2.54
C ASN A 39 -5.72 10.60 -2.28
N TYR A 40 -4.62 9.92 -2.60
CA TYR A 40 -4.48 8.49 -2.36
C TYR A 40 -4.44 8.15 -0.87
N SER A 41 -3.89 9.03 -0.02
CA SER A 41 -3.98 8.86 1.45
C SER A 41 -5.42 8.89 1.94
N ARG A 42 -6.25 9.79 1.40
CA ARG A 42 -7.68 9.87 1.73
C ARG A 42 -8.44 8.66 1.22
N ALA A 43 -8.19 8.25 -0.03
CA ALA A 43 -8.81 7.06 -0.62
C ALA A 43 -8.52 5.82 0.23
N MET A 44 -7.25 5.53 0.55
CA MET A 44 -6.90 4.43 1.45
C MET A 44 -7.58 4.54 2.82
N SER A 45 -7.75 5.75 3.36
CA SER A 45 -8.45 5.92 4.63
C SER A 45 -9.94 5.58 4.55
N GLN A 46 -10.58 5.80 3.38
CA GLN A 46 -11.96 5.36 3.13
C GLN A 46 -12.03 3.83 2.98
N GLU A 47 -11.18 3.22 2.16
CA GLU A 47 -11.18 1.75 1.99
C GLU A 47 -10.85 1.02 3.30
N LEU A 48 -10.02 1.62 4.16
CA LEU A 48 -9.77 1.08 5.50
C LEU A 48 -11.03 1.13 6.38
N ALA A 49 -11.86 2.18 6.24
CA ALA A 49 -13.14 2.26 6.94
C ALA A 49 -14.12 1.21 6.41
N GLU A 50 -14.19 0.98 5.09
CA GLU A 50 -15.00 -0.08 4.48
C GLU A 50 -14.53 -1.48 4.92
N LEU A 51 -13.21 -1.68 5.01
CA LEU A 51 -12.63 -2.91 5.55
C LEU A 51 -13.05 -3.12 7.02
N ILE A 52 -13.01 -2.08 7.85
CA ILE A 52 -13.47 -2.15 9.25
C ILE A 52 -14.95 -2.54 9.32
N ASP A 53 -15.80 -1.99 8.45
CA ASP A 53 -17.22 -2.31 8.40
C ASP A 53 -17.52 -3.75 7.96
N SER A 54 -16.54 -4.44 7.38
CA SER A 54 -16.61 -5.88 7.07
C SER A 54 -16.49 -6.77 8.33
N PHE A 55 -16.16 -6.20 9.50
CA PHE A 55 -16.00 -6.91 10.77
C PHE A 55 -17.02 -6.45 11.82
N PRO A 56 -17.32 -7.30 12.83
CA PRO A 56 -18.24 -6.95 13.92
C PRO A 56 -17.59 -6.00 14.94
N TRP A 57 -17.25 -4.77 14.51
CA TRP A 57 -16.54 -3.80 15.34
C TRP A 57 -17.46 -3.05 16.32
N LYS A 58 -18.78 -2.96 16.05
CA LYS A 58 -19.73 -2.27 16.93
C LYS A 58 -20.08 -3.20 18.08
N TRP A 59 -19.30 -3.13 19.17
CA TRP A 59 -19.45 -4.01 20.33
C TRP A 59 -20.82 -3.92 21.03
N TRP A 60 -21.62 -2.88 20.76
CA TRP A 60 -22.99 -2.75 21.24
C TRP A 60 -24.04 -3.45 20.36
N ALA A 61 -23.69 -3.92 19.15
CA ALA A 61 -24.59 -4.53 18.18
C ALA A 61 -24.30 -6.03 17.99
N LYS A 62 -25.12 -6.90 18.59
CA LYS A 62 -24.88 -8.36 18.64
C LYS A 62 -25.20 -9.13 17.35
N TYR A 63 -25.77 -8.47 16.34
CA TYR A 63 -26.21 -9.12 15.10
C TYR A 63 -25.17 -9.08 13.97
N GLN A 64 -24.07 -8.34 14.16
CA GLN A 64 -23.02 -8.24 13.14
C GLN A 64 -22.31 -9.59 12.96
N LYS A 65 -22.02 -9.93 11.71
CA LYS A 65 -21.20 -11.07 11.32
C LYS A 65 -20.07 -10.57 10.45
N ILE A 66 -18.99 -11.33 10.36
CA ILE A 66 -17.91 -11.06 9.41
C ILE A 66 -18.45 -11.20 7.97
N ASP A 67 -18.12 -10.23 7.12
CA ASP A 67 -18.25 -10.32 5.68
C ASP A 67 -16.86 -10.51 5.06
N GLU A 68 -16.41 -11.77 4.96
CA GLU A 68 -15.09 -12.06 4.43
C GLU A 68 -14.93 -11.71 2.95
N GLN A 69 -16.03 -11.76 2.18
CA GLN A 69 -15.98 -11.45 0.76
C GLN A 69 -15.72 -9.97 0.58
N ASN A 70 -16.43 -9.12 1.32
CA ASN A 70 -16.19 -7.69 1.31
C ASN A 70 -14.78 -7.38 1.82
N ALA A 71 -14.36 -7.97 2.94
CA ALA A 71 -13.00 -7.76 3.47
C ALA A 71 -11.90 -8.08 2.44
N ARG A 72 -12.07 -9.12 1.61
CA ARG A 72 -11.13 -9.45 0.53
C ARG A 72 -11.10 -8.40 -0.57
N VAL A 73 -12.25 -7.80 -0.91
CA VAL A 73 -12.36 -6.70 -1.88
C VAL A 73 -11.65 -5.47 -1.36
N GLU A 74 -11.95 -5.03 -0.13
CA GLU A 74 -11.37 -3.80 0.41
C GLU A 74 -9.85 -3.89 0.62
N ILE A 75 -9.32 -5.10 0.88
CA ILE A 75 -7.87 -5.33 0.91
C ILE A 75 -7.24 -5.07 -0.47
N VAL A 76 -7.91 -5.46 -1.56
CA VAL A 76 -7.43 -5.23 -2.92
C VAL A 76 -7.57 -3.75 -3.30
N ASP A 77 -8.65 -3.08 -2.88
CA ASP A 77 -8.84 -1.65 -3.12
C ASP A 77 -7.80 -0.78 -2.38
N LEU A 78 -7.49 -1.13 -1.13
CA LEU A 78 -6.34 -0.56 -0.41
C LEU A 78 -5.04 -0.73 -1.19
N PHE A 79 -4.83 -1.90 -1.80
CA PHE A 79 -3.61 -2.19 -2.54
C PHE A 79 -3.53 -1.40 -3.86
N HIS A 80 -4.65 -1.17 -4.56
CA HIS A 80 -4.72 -0.29 -5.73
C HIS A 80 -4.21 1.12 -5.41
N PHE A 81 -4.64 1.68 -4.28
CA PHE A 81 -4.23 3.02 -3.86
C PHE A 81 -2.80 3.06 -3.30
N LEU A 82 -2.32 1.99 -2.66
CA LEU A 82 -0.93 1.88 -2.23
C LEU A 82 0.03 1.85 -3.43
N VAL A 83 -0.29 1.09 -4.48
CA VAL A 83 0.51 1.05 -5.72
C VAL A 83 0.50 2.42 -6.40
N SER A 84 -0.66 3.08 -6.48
CA SER A 84 -0.76 4.43 -7.05
C SER A 84 0.00 5.48 -6.24
N MET A 85 0.04 5.34 -4.91
CA MET A 85 0.89 6.16 -4.04
C MET A 85 2.38 5.94 -4.34
N ALA A 86 2.81 4.68 -4.48
CA ALA A 86 4.20 4.36 -4.85
C ALA A 86 4.58 5.00 -6.20
N GLN A 87 3.70 4.88 -7.21
CA GLN A 87 3.87 5.52 -8.52
C GLN A 87 3.93 7.04 -8.44
N THR A 88 3.12 7.67 -7.58
CA THR A 88 3.17 9.13 -7.31
C THR A 88 4.54 9.57 -6.80
N MET A 89 5.19 8.71 -6.01
CA MET A 89 6.55 8.94 -5.50
C MET A 89 7.65 8.58 -6.51
N GLY A 90 7.28 8.06 -7.69
CA GLY A 90 8.22 7.61 -8.72
C GLY A 90 8.87 6.25 -8.42
N MET A 91 8.28 5.46 -7.51
CA MET A 91 8.77 4.13 -7.20
C MET A 91 8.30 3.11 -8.23
N THR A 92 9.21 2.22 -8.61
CA THR A 92 8.93 1.02 -9.41
C THR A 92 8.54 -0.16 -8.51
N ALA A 93 8.07 -1.25 -9.14
CA ALA A 93 7.86 -2.53 -8.46
C ALA A 93 9.16 -3.02 -7.78
N GLN A 94 10.30 -2.86 -8.44
CA GLN A 94 11.61 -3.23 -7.90
C GLN A 94 11.97 -2.40 -6.66
N ASP A 95 11.73 -1.08 -6.68
CA ASP A 95 12.02 -0.21 -5.52
C ASP A 95 11.23 -0.63 -4.28
N ILE A 96 9.95 -0.99 -4.46
CA ILE A 96 9.11 -1.50 -3.38
C ILE A 96 9.62 -2.84 -2.86
N TYR A 97 10.00 -3.77 -3.75
CA TYR A 97 10.54 -5.06 -3.36
C TYR A 97 11.84 -4.90 -2.56
N ASP A 98 12.79 -4.10 -3.06
CA ASP A 98 14.07 -3.87 -2.40
C ASP A 98 13.87 -3.20 -1.03
N GLY A 99 12.98 -2.22 -0.94
CA GLY A 99 12.59 -1.59 0.32
C GLY A 99 11.98 -2.59 1.30
N TYR A 100 11.09 -3.47 0.83
CA TYR A 100 10.49 -4.52 1.64
C TYR A 100 11.54 -5.51 2.17
N VAL A 101 12.44 -6.01 1.31
CA VAL A 101 13.49 -6.96 1.69
C VAL A 101 14.38 -6.36 2.77
N LYS A 102 14.89 -5.14 2.57
CA LYS A 102 15.71 -4.45 3.57
C LYS A 102 14.96 -4.28 4.89
N LYS A 103 13.69 -3.84 4.83
CA LYS A 103 12.87 -3.64 6.03
C LYS A 103 12.60 -4.95 6.76
N ASN A 104 12.35 -6.02 6.02
CA ASN A 104 12.12 -7.35 6.56
C ASN A 104 13.36 -7.86 7.30
N GLU A 105 14.55 -7.73 6.69
CA GLU A 105 15.82 -8.11 7.33
C GLU A 105 16.06 -7.34 8.65
N VAL A 106 15.85 -6.02 8.64
CA VAL A 106 15.96 -5.18 9.85
C VAL A 106 14.98 -5.66 10.94
N ASN A 107 13.74 -5.96 10.57
CA ASN A 107 12.73 -6.44 11.53
C ASN A 107 13.09 -7.81 12.11
N HIS A 108 13.67 -8.74 11.32
CA HIS A 108 14.16 -10.02 11.84
C HIS A 108 15.32 -9.82 12.83
N LYS A 109 16.31 -8.99 12.50
CA LYS A 109 17.42 -8.66 13.42
C LYS A 109 16.92 -8.04 14.74
N ARG A 110 15.86 -7.24 14.68
CA ARG A 110 15.23 -6.69 15.90
C ARG A 110 14.54 -7.77 16.74
N GLN A 111 13.86 -8.73 16.11
CA GLN A 111 13.26 -9.88 16.83
C GLN A 111 14.35 -10.74 17.48
N ASP A 112 15.43 -11.04 16.76
CA ASP A 112 16.54 -11.86 17.27
C ASP A 112 17.28 -11.19 18.44
N SER A 113 17.33 -9.86 18.46
CA SER A 113 17.90 -9.09 19.58
C SER A 113 16.90 -8.82 20.72
N GLY A 114 15.67 -9.31 20.63
CA GLY A 114 14.63 -9.15 21.65
C GLY A 114 13.97 -7.77 21.70
N TYR A 115 14.11 -6.95 20.66
CA TYR A 115 13.54 -5.60 20.57
C TYR A 115 13.94 -4.66 21.73
N VAL A 116 15.08 -4.91 22.39
CA VAL A 116 15.45 -4.24 23.64
C VAL A 116 15.83 -2.77 23.43
N VAL A 117 16.34 -2.41 22.26
CA VAL A 117 16.67 -1.02 21.90
C VAL A 117 16.23 -0.74 20.45
N LYS A 118 15.44 0.32 20.27
CA LYS A 118 15.05 0.81 18.94
C LYS A 118 16.12 1.77 18.42
N ASP A 119 16.97 1.30 17.52
CA ASP A 119 17.84 2.19 16.75
C ASP A 119 17.01 2.90 15.66
N HIS A 120 16.98 4.23 15.68
CA HIS A 120 16.29 5.03 14.67
C HIS A 120 17.09 5.22 13.37
N ALA A 121 18.37 4.87 13.36
CA ALA A 121 19.23 4.98 12.18
C ALA A 121 19.10 3.77 11.25
N ASP A 122 18.71 2.60 11.76
CA ASP A 122 18.65 1.33 11.02
C ASP A 122 17.69 1.33 9.81
N SER A 123 16.76 2.29 9.77
CA SER A 123 15.73 2.41 8.73
C SER A 123 15.95 3.62 7.81
N LYS A 124 17.02 4.42 8.01
CA LYS A 124 17.27 5.65 7.23
C LYS A 124 17.74 5.40 5.79
N HIS A 125 18.13 4.16 5.47
CA HIS A 125 18.67 3.75 4.18
C HIS A 125 17.75 2.80 3.40
N ILE A 126 16.52 2.66 3.89
CA ILE A 126 15.46 1.87 3.25
C ILE A 126 14.72 2.78 2.29
#